data_AF-A0ABD5RUG3-F1
#
_entry.id   AF-A0ABD5RUG3-F1
#
_cell.length_a   1.000
_cell.length_b   1.000
_cell.length_c   1.000
_cell.angle_alpha   90.00
_cell.angle_beta   90.00
_cell.angle_gamma   90.00
#
_symmetry.space_group_name_H-M   'P 1'
#
loop_
_entity.id
_entity.type
_entity.pdbx_description
1 polymer ?
#
loop_
_entity_poly.entity_id
_entity_poly.type
_entity_poly.pdbx_seq_one_letter_code
_entity_poly.pdbx_strand_id
1 'polypeptide(L)'
;MIDATNNEAELTEKLLSFLTDDEKASSPVADLIEHINIRLDEIDDGTEENVVRVFLSVGDRMVHLDDSPPFGVSADSKIVFLLLDLVDDIDTEDRADVLTSAIVDGDSPAVAMELTLYLAHQHGDYGEEPDPEEERLLTRDEVNEMKEATAQKIQEYADDDRLLSIPKTWRILKNWSDFDGSDAPNRYARSKTDSRDEFLDFLAGFLLSSALRTSGSFGVTERFYVDPRWLDPYLDIEDARERIEGYDLYDLDDSQRMTVEKYREGWSYLDDGQDPSSAETWHFSERPEEE
;
A
#
# COMPACT_ATOMS: atom_id res chain seq x y z
N MET A 1 4.98 -9.00 -25.83
CA MET A 1 3.93 -8.30 -25.03
C MET A 1 4.58 -7.20 -24.19
N ILE A 2 5.64 -7.52 -23.46
CA ILE A 2 6.82 -6.63 -23.46
C ILE A 2 7.60 -7.04 -24.70
N ASP A 3 7.31 -6.42 -25.85
CA ASP A 3 8.32 -6.42 -26.91
C ASP A 3 9.35 -5.42 -26.41
N ALA A 4 10.64 -5.82 -26.39
CA ALA A 4 11.83 -5.12 -25.91
C ALA A 4 11.89 -3.63 -26.31
N THR A 5 11.01 -2.85 -25.73
CA THR A 5 11.01 -1.41 -25.87
C THR A 5 11.72 -0.91 -24.64
N ASN A 6 12.96 -0.48 -24.85
CA ASN A 6 13.73 0.22 -23.83
C ASN A 6 13.20 1.66 -23.63
N ASN A 7 11.89 1.87 -23.83
CA ASN A 7 11.20 3.13 -23.74
C ASN A 7 10.19 3.07 -22.60
N GLU A 8 10.51 3.78 -21.53
CA GLU A 8 9.71 3.89 -20.31
C GLU A 8 8.24 4.27 -20.59
N ALA A 9 8.00 5.23 -21.49
CA ALA A 9 6.64 5.70 -21.80
C ALA A 9 5.82 4.64 -22.54
N GLU A 10 6.43 3.92 -23.49
CA GLU A 10 5.75 2.83 -24.21
C GLU A 10 5.44 1.65 -23.28
N LEU A 11 6.37 1.31 -22.38
CA LEU A 11 6.16 0.28 -21.37
C LEU A 11 5.04 0.68 -20.40
N THR A 12 5.04 1.94 -19.94
CA THR A 12 3.97 2.50 -19.09
C THR A 12 2.61 2.40 -19.76
N GLU A 13 2.49 2.83 -21.02
CA GLU A 13 1.23 2.77 -21.76
C GLU A 13 0.72 1.32 -21.91
N LYS A 14 1.62 0.38 -22.21
CA LYS A 14 1.28 -1.05 -22.31
C LYS A 14 0.80 -1.61 -20.99
N LEU A 15 1.49 -1.33 -19.88
CA LEU A 15 1.09 -1.80 -18.56
C LEU A 15 -0.28 -1.24 -18.17
N LEU A 16 -0.48 0.07 -18.33
CA LEU A 16 -1.78 0.69 -18.05
C LEU A 16 -2.89 0.12 -18.93
N SER A 17 -2.64 -0.14 -20.22
CA SER A 17 -3.64 -0.76 -21.10
C SER A 17 -4.04 -2.17 -20.65
N PHE A 18 -3.10 -2.92 -20.06
CA PHE A 18 -3.35 -4.27 -19.55
C PHE A 18 -4.25 -4.23 -18.31
N LEU A 19 -4.11 -3.19 -17.48
CA LEU A 19 -4.90 -2.97 -16.28
C LEU A 19 -6.34 -2.55 -16.58
N THR A 20 -6.58 -1.89 -17.73
CA THR A 20 -7.92 -1.42 -18.14
C THR A 20 -8.71 -2.44 -18.97
N ASP A 21 -8.18 -3.63 -19.20
CA ASP A 21 -8.80 -4.65 -20.06
C ASP A 21 -9.84 -5.48 -19.28
N ASP A 22 -11.09 -4.98 -19.27
CA ASP A 22 -12.25 -5.53 -18.54
C ASP A 22 -12.65 -6.97 -18.94
N GLU A 23 -12.06 -7.57 -19.97
CA GLU A 23 -12.45 -8.91 -20.47
C GLU A 23 -11.82 -10.08 -19.69
N LYS A 24 -10.98 -9.83 -18.67
CA LYS A 24 -10.25 -10.91 -17.94
C LYS A 24 -10.95 -11.37 -16.66
N ALA A 25 -10.97 -12.69 -16.44
CA ALA A 25 -11.61 -13.35 -15.29
C ALA A 25 -10.69 -13.49 -14.05
N SER A 26 -9.39 -13.26 -14.23
CA SER A 26 -8.30 -13.32 -13.25
C SER A 26 -7.75 -11.92 -12.95
N SER A 27 -6.99 -11.81 -11.86
CA SER A 27 -6.29 -10.58 -11.46
C SER A 27 -5.42 -10.05 -12.60
N PRO A 28 -5.75 -8.90 -13.23
CA PRO A 28 -4.91 -8.33 -14.27
C PRO A 28 -3.50 -8.02 -13.75
N VAL A 29 -3.38 -7.68 -12.46
CA VAL A 29 -2.11 -7.35 -11.83
C VAL A 29 -1.26 -8.59 -11.58
N ALA A 30 -1.84 -9.65 -10.99
CA ALA A 30 -1.08 -10.86 -10.70
C ALA A 30 -0.61 -11.58 -11.98
N ASP A 31 -1.50 -11.69 -12.99
CA ASP A 31 -1.15 -12.32 -14.27
C ASP A 31 -0.06 -11.51 -15.00
N LEU A 32 -0.10 -10.18 -14.91
CA LEU A 32 0.91 -9.32 -15.51
C LEU A 32 2.27 -9.53 -14.85
N ILE A 33 2.34 -9.48 -13.52
CA ILE A 33 3.59 -9.69 -12.79
C ILE A 33 4.15 -11.09 -13.04
N GLU A 34 3.30 -12.13 -13.03
CA GLU A 34 3.72 -13.49 -13.36
C GLU A 34 4.28 -13.59 -14.79
N HIS A 35 3.63 -12.95 -15.76
CA HIS A 35 4.12 -12.91 -17.14
C HIS A 35 5.44 -12.18 -17.33
N ILE A 36 5.73 -11.18 -16.49
CA ILE A 36 7.00 -10.46 -16.47
C ILE A 36 8.07 -11.33 -15.83
N ASN A 37 7.80 -11.91 -14.65
CA ASN A 37 8.71 -12.80 -13.93
C ASN A 37 9.19 -13.98 -14.79
N ILE A 38 8.30 -14.60 -15.55
CA ILE A 38 8.64 -15.75 -16.43
C ILE A 38 9.57 -15.34 -17.60
N ARG A 39 9.68 -14.04 -17.90
CA ARG A 39 10.44 -13.51 -19.04
C ARG A 39 11.52 -12.52 -18.63
N LEU A 40 11.88 -12.47 -17.35
CA LEU A 40 12.95 -11.59 -16.89
C LEU A 40 14.26 -11.89 -17.64
N ASP A 41 14.54 -13.16 -17.94
CA ASP A 41 15.69 -13.61 -18.72
C ASP A 41 15.62 -13.27 -20.22
N GLU A 42 14.47 -12.79 -20.71
CA GLU A 42 14.26 -12.33 -22.08
C GLU A 42 14.38 -10.80 -22.23
N ILE A 43 14.60 -10.07 -21.12
CA ILE A 43 14.77 -8.62 -21.12
C ILE A 43 16.18 -8.29 -21.65
N ASP A 44 16.28 -7.30 -22.55
CA ASP A 44 17.57 -6.85 -23.07
C ASP A 44 18.38 -6.13 -21.97
N ASP A 45 19.68 -6.45 -21.86
CA ASP A 45 20.62 -5.79 -20.94
C ASP A 45 20.45 -4.26 -20.95
N GLY A 46 20.21 -3.67 -19.78
CA GLY A 46 20.02 -2.23 -19.59
C GLY A 46 18.57 -1.76 -19.72
N THR A 47 17.60 -2.68 -19.70
CA THR A 47 16.16 -2.37 -19.63
C THR A 47 15.61 -2.45 -18.20
N GLU A 48 16.35 -3.06 -17.28
CA GLU A 48 15.98 -3.29 -15.87
C GLU A 48 15.65 -1.96 -15.17
N GLU A 49 16.51 -0.96 -15.35
CA GLU A 49 16.29 0.40 -14.82
C GLU A 49 14.97 1.00 -15.30
N ASN A 50 14.64 0.84 -16.59
CA ASN A 50 13.40 1.36 -17.12
C ASN A 50 12.19 0.62 -16.55
N VAL A 51 12.28 -0.70 -16.36
CA VAL A 51 11.20 -1.47 -15.71
C VAL A 51 11.01 -0.99 -14.26
N VAL A 52 12.10 -0.83 -13.51
CA VAL A 52 12.08 -0.30 -12.13
C VAL A 52 11.36 1.05 -12.07
N ARG A 53 11.74 2.00 -12.94
CA ARG A 53 11.10 3.32 -13.03
C ARG A 53 9.63 3.24 -13.34
N VAL A 54 9.23 2.40 -14.28
CA VAL A 54 7.80 2.26 -14.62
C VAL A 54 7.00 1.71 -13.45
N PHE A 55 7.49 0.68 -12.76
CA PHE A 55 6.79 0.14 -11.59
C PHE A 55 6.72 1.13 -10.42
N LEU A 56 7.72 1.98 -10.22
CA LEU A 56 7.67 3.09 -9.26
C LEU A 56 6.85 4.30 -9.76
N SER A 57 6.44 4.30 -11.02
CA SER A 57 5.54 5.29 -11.60
C SER A 57 4.06 4.88 -11.50
N VAL A 58 3.73 3.62 -11.80
CA VAL A 58 2.33 3.15 -11.86
C VAL A 58 1.93 2.10 -10.83
N GLY A 59 2.87 1.66 -10.00
CA GLY A 59 2.69 0.57 -9.04
C GLY A 59 1.52 0.79 -8.06
N ASP A 60 1.30 2.01 -7.57
CA ASP A 60 0.19 2.26 -6.64
C ASP A 60 -1.18 2.03 -7.30
N ARG A 61 -1.31 2.30 -8.60
CA ARG A 61 -2.51 1.98 -9.37
C ARG A 61 -2.71 0.47 -9.49
N MET A 62 -1.62 -0.28 -9.63
CA MET A 62 -1.66 -1.74 -9.64
C MET A 62 -2.08 -2.30 -8.27
N VAL A 63 -1.55 -1.73 -7.18
CA VAL A 63 -1.95 -2.12 -5.82
C VAL A 63 -3.42 -1.82 -5.56
N HIS A 64 -3.96 -0.71 -6.08
CA HIS A 64 -5.38 -0.39 -5.96
C HIS A 64 -6.30 -1.38 -6.69
N LEU A 65 -5.80 -2.02 -7.74
CA LEU A 65 -6.53 -3.04 -8.52
C LEU A 65 -6.30 -4.47 -8.00
N ASP A 66 -5.62 -4.63 -6.86
CA ASP A 66 -5.31 -5.94 -6.31
C ASP A 66 -6.58 -6.64 -5.79
N ASP A 67 -6.92 -7.75 -6.44
CA ASP A 67 -7.98 -8.66 -6.02
C ASP A 67 -7.42 -9.96 -5.41
N SER A 68 -6.15 -9.93 -4.98
CA SER A 68 -5.52 -11.07 -4.32
C SER A 68 -6.40 -11.56 -3.15
N PRO A 69 -6.51 -12.89 -2.96
CA PRO A 69 -7.30 -13.42 -1.87
C PRO A 69 -6.72 -12.95 -0.52
N PRO A 70 -7.51 -12.98 0.57
CA PRO A 70 -7.13 -12.40 1.86
C PRO A 70 -5.87 -13.03 2.49
N PHE A 71 -5.42 -14.15 1.94
CA PHE A 71 -4.28 -14.97 2.38
C PHE A 71 -3.25 -15.19 1.26
N GLY A 72 -3.40 -14.50 0.12
CA GLY A 72 -2.45 -14.55 -0.98
C GLY A 72 -1.30 -13.57 -0.77
N VAL A 73 -0.26 -13.71 -1.59
CA VAL A 73 0.75 -12.66 -1.73
C VAL A 73 0.07 -11.48 -2.44
N SER A 74 0.01 -10.34 -1.77
CA SER A 74 -0.61 -9.13 -2.29
C SER A 74 0.22 -8.52 -3.44
N ALA A 75 -0.42 -7.68 -4.26
CA ALA A 75 0.20 -7.06 -5.42
C ALA A 75 1.44 -6.23 -5.06
N ASP A 76 1.40 -5.47 -3.97
CA ASP A 76 2.56 -4.71 -3.48
C ASP A 76 3.76 -5.61 -3.18
N SER A 77 3.55 -6.75 -2.49
CA SER A 77 4.64 -7.70 -2.23
C SER A 77 5.17 -8.32 -3.51
N LYS A 78 4.30 -8.66 -4.48
CA LYS A 78 4.73 -9.19 -5.78
C LYS A 78 5.54 -8.16 -6.58
N ILE A 79 5.12 -6.89 -6.57
CA ILE A 79 5.83 -5.79 -7.21
C ILE A 79 7.20 -5.61 -6.54
N VAL A 80 7.26 -5.60 -5.21
CA VAL A 80 8.52 -5.47 -4.47
C VAL A 80 9.47 -6.62 -4.83
N PHE A 81 9.03 -7.87 -4.83
CA PHE A 81 9.89 -8.99 -5.21
C PHE A 81 10.41 -8.88 -6.65
N LEU A 82 9.56 -8.52 -7.60
CA LEU A 82 9.98 -8.25 -8.98
C LEU A 82 11.02 -7.12 -9.05
N LEU A 83 10.82 -6.03 -8.31
CA LEU A 83 11.78 -4.91 -8.27
C LEU A 83 13.12 -5.33 -7.68
N LEU A 84 13.12 -6.17 -6.64
CA LEU A 84 14.36 -6.68 -6.03
C LEU A 84 15.13 -7.57 -7.01
N ASP A 85 14.45 -8.47 -7.71
CA ASP A 85 15.06 -9.33 -8.74
C ASP A 85 15.68 -8.47 -9.85
N LEU A 86 14.95 -7.46 -10.36
CA LEU A 86 15.45 -6.55 -11.39
C LEU A 86 16.66 -5.72 -10.94
N VAL A 87 16.67 -5.26 -9.69
CA VAL A 87 17.78 -4.44 -9.16
C VAL A 87 19.01 -5.29 -8.87
N ASP A 88 18.86 -6.58 -8.56
CA ASP A 88 20.01 -7.45 -8.37
C ASP A 88 20.79 -7.67 -9.68
N ASP A 89 20.12 -7.57 -10.83
CA ASP A 89 20.77 -7.60 -12.15
C ASP A 89 21.43 -6.27 -12.57
N ILE A 90 21.20 -5.17 -11.83
CA ILE A 90 21.87 -3.87 -12.05
C ILE A 90 23.25 -3.87 -11.38
N ASP A 91 24.22 -3.23 -12.02
CA ASP A 91 25.58 -3.02 -11.49
C ASP A 91 25.51 -2.43 -10.07
N THR A 92 26.20 -3.06 -9.12
CA THR A 92 26.09 -2.74 -7.68
C THR A 92 26.30 -1.27 -7.36
N GLU A 93 27.19 -0.59 -8.09
CA GLU A 93 27.50 0.84 -7.90
C GLU A 93 26.35 1.77 -8.34
N ASP A 94 25.43 1.30 -9.19
CA ASP A 94 24.34 2.09 -9.76
C ASP A 94 22.97 1.84 -9.08
N ARG A 95 22.83 0.74 -8.32
CA ARG A 95 21.54 0.30 -7.73
C ARG A 95 20.86 1.37 -6.89
N ALA A 96 21.61 2.03 -5.99
CA ALA A 96 21.09 3.04 -5.10
C ALA A 96 20.60 4.29 -5.86
N ASP A 97 21.38 4.73 -6.86
CA ASP A 97 21.06 5.88 -7.69
C ASP A 97 19.81 5.64 -8.54
N VAL A 98 19.70 4.43 -9.14
CA VAL A 98 18.53 4.02 -9.92
C VAL A 98 17.27 4.02 -9.05
N LEU A 99 17.31 3.36 -7.89
CA LEU A 99 16.17 3.27 -6.99
C LEU A 99 15.74 4.65 -6.46
N THR A 100 16.69 5.44 -5.97
CA THR A 100 16.41 6.75 -5.39
C THR A 100 15.84 7.70 -6.45
N SER A 101 16.43 7.73 -7.65
CA SER A 101 15.92 8.56 -8.74
C SER A 101 14.51 8.12 -9.18
N ALA A 102 14.27 6.81 -9.28
CA ALA A 102 12.96 6.27 -9.64
C ALA A 102 11.88 6.59 -8.59
N ILE A 103 12.23 6.63 -7.30
CA ILE A 103 11.32 7.08 -6.22
C ILE A 103 11.02 8.57 -6.34
N VAL A 104 12.05 9.39 -6.56
CA VAL A 104 11.90 10.84 -6.67
C VAL A 104 11.08 11.24 -7.89
N ASP A 105 11.29 10.58 -9.03
CA ASP A 105 10.58 10.89 -10.28
C ASP A 105 9.22 10.17 -10.39
N GLY A 106 9.02 9.13 -9.59
CA GLY A 106 7.84 8.27 -9.60
C GLY A 106 6.58 8.88 -8.97
N ASP A 107 5.47 8.16 -9.17
CA ASP A 107 4.11 8.51 -8.71
C ASP A 107 3.48 7.32 -7.96
N SER A 108 4.31 6.49 -7.30
CA SER A 108 3.88 5.34 -6.50
C SER A 108 4.52 5.28 -5.10
N PRO A 109 4.17 6.24 -4.22
CA PRO A 109 4.67 6.30 -2.84
C PRO A 109 4.41 5.04 -2.00
N ALA A 110 3.30 4.31 -2.20
CA ALA A 110 3.06 3.08 -1.42
C ALA A 110 4.07 1.99 -1.80
N VAL A 111 4.31 1.79 -3.09
CA VAL A 111 5.31 0.83 -3.59
C VAL A 111 6.72 1.26 -3.16
N ALA A 112 7.06 2.55 -3.28
CA ALA A 112 8.35 3.07 -2.81
C ALA A 112 8.57 2.80 -1.31
N MET A 113 7.55 3.00 -0.49
CA MET A 113 7.59 2.69 0.94
C MET A 113 7.79 1.20 1.21
N GLU A 114 7.01 0.32 0.58
CA GLU A 114 7.16 -1.13 0.80
C GLU A 114 8.54 -1.64 0.37
N LEU A 115 9.07 -1.14 -0.75
CA LEU A 115 10.42 -1.49 -1.21
C LEU A 115 11.49 -1.00 -0.22
N THR A 116 11.39 0.26 0.23
CA THR A 116 12.32 0.85 1.21
C THR A 116 12.28 0.08 2.53
N LEU A 117 11.08 -0.30 2.98
CA LEU A 117 10.88 -1.06 4.19
C LEU A 117 11.56 -2.44 4.09
N TYR A 118 11.37 -3.13 2.97
CA TYR A 118 12.01 -4.42 2.72
C TYR A 118 13.53 -4.33 2.79
N LEU A 119 14.13 -3.33 2.13
CA LEU A 119 15.57 -3.11 2.14
C LEU A 119 16.09 -2.77 3.54
N ALA A 120 15.32 -2.02 4.33
CA ALA A 120 15.65 -1.74 5.73
C ALA A 120 15.61 -2.99 6.63
N HIS A 121 14.74 -3.96 6.35
CA HIS A 121 14.72 -5.24 7.07
C HIS A 121 16.00 -6.07 6.86
N GLN A 122 16.63 -6.00 5.68
CA GLN A 122 17.93 -6.66 5.44
C GLN A 122 19.02 -6.18 6.41
N HIS A 123 18.83 -5.00 7.00
CA HIS A 123 19.72 -4.37 7.96
C HIS A 123 19.26 -4.53 9.43
N GLY A 124 18.16 -5.24 9.68
CA GLY A 124 17.63 -5.51 11.02
C GLY A 124 17.00 -4.30 11.71
N ASP A 125 16.56 -3.29 10.94
CA ASP A 125 16.08 -2.01 11.49
C ASP A 125 14.81 -2.13 12.35
N TYR A 126 14.09 -3.25 12.26
CA TYR A 126 12.85 -3.49 13.01
C TYR A 126 12.97 -4.65 14.01
N GLY A 127 14.20 -4.95 14.42
CA GLY A 127 14.50 -5.92 15.48
C GLY A 127 14.69 -7.36 14.98
N GLU A 128 14.71 -7.56 13.67
CA GLU A 128 15.14 -8.81 13.06
C GLU A 128 16.66 -8.98 13.11
N GLU A 129 17.14 -10.22 12.98
CA GLU A 129 18.55 -10.47 12.71
C GLU A 129 18.86 -9.98 11.29
N PRO A 130 19.89 -9.14 11.09
CA PRO A 130 20.23 -8.63 9.77
C PRO A 130 20.73 -9.76 8.86
N ASP A 131 20.47 -9.63 7.56
CA ASP A 131 20.98 -10.56 6.56
C ASP A 131 22.52 -10.49 6.51
N PRO A 132 23.21 -11.55 6.04
CA PRO A 132 24.65 -11.49 5.75
C PRO A 132 24.98 -10.31 4.84
N GLU A 133 26.12 -9.64 5.07
CA GLU A 133 26.49 -8.41 4.33
C GLU A 133 26.56 -8.65 2.81
N GLU A 134 26.99 -9.84 2.40
CA GLU A 134 27.06 -10.30 1.02
C GLU A 134 25.70 -10.60 0.36
N GLU A 135 24.62 -10.73 1.14
CA GLU A 135 23.26 -10.98 0.66
C GLU A 135 22.42 -9.68 0.62
N ARG A 136 22.95 -8.56 1.13
CA ARG A 136 22.25 -7.27 1.13
C ARG A 136 22.36 -6.61 -0.23
N LEU A 137 21.24 -6.05 -0.70
CA LEU A 137 21.18 -5.42 -2.02
C LEU A 137 21.84 -4.04 -2.02
N LEU A 138 21.68 -3.31 -0.91
CA LEU A 138 22.20 -1.97 -0.65
C LEU A 138 22.94 -1.93 0.68
N THR A 139 23.91 -1.02 0.79
CA THR A 139 24.55 -0.66 2.05
C THR A 139 23.56 0.08 2.97
N ARG A 140 23.92 0.20 4.25
CA ARG A 140 23.07 0.90 5.23
C ARG A 140 22.90 2.39 4.89
N ASP A 141 23.96 3.03 4.41
CA ASP A 141 23.92 4.45 4.09
C ASP A 141 23.00 4.71 2.88
N GLU A 142 23.07 3.87 1.85
CA GLU A 142 22.17 3.92 0.68
C GLU A 142 20.70 3.67 1.08
N VAL A 143 20.43 2.74 2.00
CA VAL A 143 19.06 2.53 2.53
C VAL A 143 18.57 3.76 3.28
N ASN A 144 19.43 4.46 4.02
CA ASN A 144 19.03 5.69 4.71
C ASN A 144 18.72 6.82 3.71
N GLU A 145 19.53 6.98 2.66
CA GLU A 145 19.26 7.93 1.58
C GLU A 145 17.92 7.62 0.89
N MET A 146 17.63 6.34 0.65
CA MET A 146 16.35 5.90 0.09
C MET A 146 15.16 6.17 1.03
N LYS A 147 15.33 6.00 2.36
CA LYS A 147 14.30 6.39 3.35
C LYS A 147 14.01 7.88 3.30
N GLU A 148 15.04 8.72 3.20
CA GLU A 148 14.86 10.17 3.08
C GLU A 148 14.11 10.54 1.80
N ALA A 149 14.47 9.94 0.65
CA ALA A 149 13.79 10.17 -0.61
C ALA A 149 12.31 9.73 -0.57
N THR A 150 12.04 8.54 0.00
CA THR A 150 10.67 8.04 0.16
C THR A 150 9.84 8.92 1.10
N ALA A 151 10.40 9.37 2.22
CA ALA A 151 9.70 10.28 3.13
C ALA A 151 9.41 11.64 2.47
N GLN A 152 10.34 12.17 1.67
CA GLN A 152 10.10 13.39 0.88
C GLN A 152 8.97 13.19 -0.13
N LYS A 153 8.93 12.06 -0.85
CA LYS A 153 7.83 11.73 -1.77
C LYS A 153 6.48 11.66 -1.06
N ILE A 154 6.43 11.07 0.14
CA ILE A 154 5.21 11.03 0.95
C ILE A 154 4.79 12.44 1.39
N GLN A 155 5.74 13.28 1.80
CA GLN A 155 5.48 14.68 2.16
C GLN A 155 4.94 15.48 0.96
N GLU A 156 5.46 15.29 -0.26
CA GLU A 156 4.92 15.92 -1.48
C GLU A 156 3.44 15.58 -1.68
N TYR A 157 3.08 14.31 -1.50
CA TYR A 157 1.69 13.86 -1.59
C TYR A 157 0.81 14.40 -0.46
N ALA A 158 1.37 14.57 0.74
CA ALA A 158 0.70 15.19 1.87
C ALA A 158 0.39 16.68 1.59
N ASP A 159 1.37 17.40 1.05
CA ASP A 159 1.26 18.82 0.72
C ASP A 159 0.27 19.08 -0.44
N ASP A 160 0.20 18.15 -1.39
CA ASP A 160 -0.73 18.19 -2.52
C ASP A 160 -2.15 17.68 -2.21
N ASP A 161 -2.42 17.28 -0.95
CA ASP A 161 -3.69 16.68 -0.53
C ASP A 161 -4.06 15.38 -1.28
N ARG A 162 -3.05 14.62 -1.69
CA ARG A 162 -3.17 13.34 -2.40
C ARG A 162 -2.92 12.12 -1.51
N LEU A 163 -2.34 12.33 -0.32
CA LEU A 163 -1.88 11.23 0.55
C LEU A 163 -3.01 10.24 0.93
N LEU A 164 -4.24 10.70 1.22
CA LEU A 164 -5.37 9.81 1.54
C LEU A 164 -5.88 9.00 0.34
N SER A 165 -5.50 9.35 -0.89
CA SER A 165 -5.87 8.60 -2.09
C SER A 165 -4.92 7.43 -2.38
N ILE A 166 -3.80 7.34 -1.66
CA ILE A 166 -2.80 6.30 -1.85
C ILE A 166 -3.30 4.99 -1.21
N PRO A 167 -3.12 3.82 -1.86
CA PRO A 167 -3.43 2.53 -1.24
C PRO A 167 -2.68 2.34 0.09
N LYS A 168 -3.36 1.72 1.06
CA LYS A 168 -2.81 1.38 2.38
C LYS A 168 -2.25 2.60 3.15
N THR A 169 -2.92 3.75 3.06
CA THR A 169 -2.47 5.01 3.68
C THR A 169 -2.10 4.86 5.16
N TRP A 170 -2.80 4.02 5.93
CA TRP A 170 -2.45 3.77 7.34
C TRP A 170 -1.01 3.25 7.54
N ARG A 171 -0.51 2.39 6.62
CA ARG A 171 0.88 1.90 6.65
C ARG A 171 1.84 3.02 6.30
N ILE A 172 1.47 3.86 5.34
CA ILE A 172 2.26 5.02 4.92
C ILE A 172 2.47 5.97 6.09
N LEU A 173 1.39 6.38 6.76
CA LEU A 173 1.50 7.27 7.91
C LEU A 173 2.35 6.66 9.02
N LYS A 174 2.23 5.34 9.26
CA LYS A 174 3.00 4.65 10.29
C LYS A 174 4.50 4.67 9.98
N ASN A 175 4.88 4.22 8.79
CA ASN A 175 6.30 4.08 8.43
C ASN A 175 6.95 5.42 8.06
N TRP A 176 6.17 6.42 7.63
CA TRP A 176 6.69 7.76 7.37
C TRP A 176 7.36 8.35 8.62
N SER A 177 6.74 8.18 9.79
CA SER A 177 7.34 8.61 11.08
C SER A 177 8.68 7.94 11.36
N ASP A 178 8.84 6.67 10.93
CA ASP A 178 10.05 5.89 11.15
C ASP A 178 11.17 6.31 10.20
N PHE A 179 10.84 6.82 9.00
CA PHE A 179 11.82 7.19 7.97
C PHE A 179 12.41 8.58 8.19
N ASP A 180 11.59 9.59 8.49
CA ASP A 180 12.08 10.97 8.66
C ASP A 180 12.37 11.35 10.13
N GLY A 181 11.99 10.48 11.08
CA GLY A 181 12.12 10.71 12.51
C GLY A 181 11.35 11.94 12.99
N SER A 182 10.36 12.40 12.23
CA SER A 182 9.66 13.65 12.42
C SER A 182 8.19 13.44 12.82
N ASP A 183 7.58 14.48 13.40
CA ASP A 183 6.15 14.49 13.76
C ASP A 183 5.25 14.84 12.54
N ALA A 184 5.76 14.73 11.30
CA ALA A 184 5.02 15.10 10.09
C ALA A 184 3.71 14.31 9.89
N PRO A 185 3.67 12.97 10.06
CA PRO A 185 2.43 12.20 9.94
C PRO A 185 1.34 12.68 10.90
N ASN A 186 1.71 12.99 12.15
CA ASN A 186 0.77 13.49 13.17
C ASN A 186 0.27 14.89 12.85
N ARG A 187 1.14 15.78 12.36
CA ARG A 187 0.71 17.12 11.89
C ARG A 187 -0.24 17.02 10.72
N TYR A 188 0.06 16.15 9.76
CA TYR A 188 -0.82 15.87 8.62
C TYR A 188 -2.19 15.36 9.11
N ALA A 189 -2.21 14.32 9.95
CA ALA A 189 -3.45 13.76 10.48
C ALA A 189 -4.31 14.81 11.22
N ARG A 190 -3.71 15.62 12.09
CA ARG A 190 -4.42 16.71 12.77
C ARG A 190 -5.05 17.70 11.77
N SER A 191 -4.32 18.06 10.71
CA SER A 191 -4.85 18.95 9.66
C SER A 191 -6.02 18.36 8.87
N LYS A 192 -6.21 17.04 8.91
CA LYS A 192 -7.30 16.31 8.23
C LYS A 192 -8.45 15.93 9.15
N THR A 193 -8.55 16.52 10.33
CA THR A 193 -9.60 16.13 11.31
C THR A 193 -10.37 17.29 11.93
N ASP A 194 -10.16 18.50 11.40
CA ASP A 194 -10.74 19.77 11.89
C ASP A 194 -12.25 19.86 11.63
N SER A 195 -12.72 19.44 10.45
CA SER A 195 -14.14 19.37 10.12
C SER A 195 -14.68 17.94 10.16
N ARG A 196 -16.02 17.81 10.08
CA ARG A 196 -16.69 16.51 9.99
C ARG A 196 -16.27 15.76 8.73
N ASP A 197 -16.31 16.43 7.58
CA ASP A 197 -16.10 15.79 6.29
C ASP A 197 -14.63 15.38 6.14
N GLU A 198 -13.67 16.26 6.51
CA GLU A 198 -12.25 15.92 6.54
C GLU A 198 -11.95 14.74 7.47
N PHE A 199 -12.56 14.72 8.66
CA PHE A 199 -12.39 13.60 9.59
C PHE A 199 -12.91 12.28 9.01
N LEU A 200 -14.06 12.29 8.33
CA LEU A 200 -14.60 11.10 7.69
C LEU A 200 -13.74 10.64 6.51
N ASP A 201 -13.19 11.57 5.73
CA ASP A 201 -12.25 11.27 4.65
C ASP A 201 -10.94 10.69 5.18
N PHE A 202 -10.42 11.24 6.28
CA PHE A 202 -9.25 10.71 6.98
C PHE A 202 -9.49 9.27 7.45
N LEU A 203 -10.63 9.01 8.10
CA LEU A 203 -11.02 7.68 8.55
C LEU A 203 -11.18 6.69 7.37
N ALA A 204 -11.74 7.14 6.26
CA ALA A 204 -11.93 6.34 5.06
C ALA A 204 -10.60 5.83 4.49
N GLY A 205 -9.52 6.64 4.58
CA GLY A 205 -8.17 6.25 4.15
C GLY A 205 -7.55 5.08 4.93
N PHE A 206 -8.13 4.71 6.08
CA PHE A 206 -7.70 3.56 6.88
C PHE A 206 -8.52 2.30 6.61
N LEU A 207 -9.60 2.40 5.84
CA LEU A 207 -10.36 1.22 5.43
C LEU A 207 -9.52 0.37 4.48
N LEU A 208 -9.51 -0.93 4.72
CA LEU A 208 -8.96 -1.92 3.82
C LEU A 208 -10.09 -2.73 3.19
N SER A 209 -9.90 -3.20 1.97
CA SER A 209 -10.80 -4.16 1.34
C SER A 209 -10.17 -5.55 1.29
N SER A 210 -11.03 -6.56 1.30
CA SER A 210 -10.66 -7.95 1.23
C SER A 210 -11.70 -8.70 0.40
N ALA A 211 -11.25 -9.38 -0.65
CA ALA A 211 -12.12 -10.12 -1.56
C ALA A 211 -12.08 -11.62 -1.28
N LEU A 212 -13.22 -12.22 -0.92
CA LEU A 212 -13.34 -13.68 -0.78
C LEU A 212 -14.04 -14.27 -2.01
N ARG A 213 -13.36 -15.21 -2.70
CA ARG A 213 -13.95 -16.04 -3.76
C ARG A 213 -14.35 -17.41 -3.19
N THR A 214 -15.64 -17.63 -2.97
CA THR A 214 -16.14 -18.94 -2.51
C THR A 214 -16.18 -19.95 -3.66
N SER A 215 -15.56 -21.12 -3.47
CA SER A 215 -15.59 -22.21 -4.44
C SER A 215 -17.03 -22.67 -4.71
N GLY A 216 -17.53 -22.46 -5.93
CA GLY A 216 -18.89 -22.84 -6.36
C GLY A 216 -19.90 -21.69 -6.48
N SER A 217 -19.54 -20.47 -6.04
CA SER A 217 -20.30 -19.25 -6.32
C SER A 217 -19.55 -18.38 -7.32
N PHE A 218 -20.21 -17.92 -8.38
CA PHE A 218 -19.62 -16.99 -9.37
C PHE A 218 -19.46 -15.54 -8.84
N GLY A 219 -19.64 -15.30 -7.53
CA GLY A 219 -19.55 -13.97 -6.93
C GLY A 219 -18.28 -13.81 -6.10
N VAL A 220 -17.57 -12.70 -6.33
CA VAL A 220 -16.57 -12.15 -5.40
C VAL A 220 -17.35 -11.39 -4.33
N THR A 221 -17.13 -11.71 -3.05
CA THR A 221 -17.65 -10.89 -1.95
C THR A 221 -16.51 -10.01 -1.44
N GLU A 222 -16.55 -8.73 -1.78
CA GLU A 222 -15.67 -7.73 -1.17
C GLU A 222 -16.21 -7.36 0.22
N ARG A 223 -15.32 -7.34 1.21
CA ARG A 223 -15.60 -6.79 2.54
C ARG A 223 -14.57 -5.74 2.88
N PHE A 224 -15.06 -4.59 3.32
CA PHE A 224 -14.25 -3.57 3.97
C PHE A 224 -14.06 -3.91 5.44
N TYR A 225 -12.86 -3.62 5.95
CA TYR A 225 -12.47 -3.82 7.33
C TYR A 225 -11.50 -2.74 7.81
N VAL A 226 -11.41 -2.57 9.12
CA VAL A 226 -10.53 -1.60 9.76
C VAL A 226 -10.20 -2.03 11.18
N ASP A 227 -9.00 -1.74 11.66
CA ASP A 227 -8.70 -1.79 13.09
C ASP A 227 -8.72 -0.37 13.66
N PRO A 228 -9.68 -0.03 14.54
CA PRO A 228 -9.71 1.30 15.15
C PRO A 228 -8.41 1.68 15.86
N ARG A 229 -7.63 0.71 16.35
CA ARG A 229 -6.34 0.95 17.03
C ARG A 229 -5.30 1.60 16.10
N TRP A 230 -5.46 1.51 14.78
CA TRP A 230 -4.56 2.20 13.84
C TRP A 230 -4.65 3.73 13.93
N LEU A 231 -5.70 4.28 14.55
CA LEU A 231 -5.84 5.72 14.76
C LEU A 231 -5.05 6.24 15.98
N ASP A 232 -4.70 5.37 16.92
CA ASP A 232 -4.10 5.74 18.22
C ASP A 232 -2.85 6.63 18.13
N PRO A 233 -1.95 6.46 17.13
CA PRO A 233 -0.82 7.37 16.98
C PRO A 233 -1.22 8.81 16.65
N TYR A 234 -2.37 9.00 16.02
CA TYR A 234 -2.76 10.25 15.37
C TYR A 234 -3.86 11.01 16.11
N LEU A 235 -4.74 10.28 16.80
CA LEU A 235 -5.97 10.78 17.40
C LEU A 235 -6.18 10.20 18.79
N ASP A 236 -6.88 10.95 19.65
CA ASP A 236 -7.46 10.36 20.86
C ASP A 236 -8.56 9.39 20.44
N ILE A 237 -8.37 8.10 20.75
CA ILE A 237 -9.25 7.04 20.26
C ILE A 237 -10.66 7.11 20.86
N GLU A 238 -10.78 7.60 22.10
CA GLU A 238 -12.07 7.74 22.78
C GLU A 238 -12.84 8.93 22.22
N ASP A 239 -12.16 10.05 21.98
CA ASP A 239 -12.76 11.21 21.30
C ASP A 239 -13.21 10.83 19.87
N ALA A 240 -12.39 10.04 19.15
CA ALA A 240 -12.73 9.55 17.82
C ALA A 240 -13.97 8.63 17.86
N ARG A 241 -14.03 7.71 18.83
CA ARG A 241 -15.18 6.84 19.07
C ARG A 241 -16.45 7.64 19.35
N GLU A 242 -16.41 8.59 20.29
CA GLU A 242 -17.56 9.43 20.64
C GLU A 242 -18.07 10.23 19.44
N ARG A 243 -17.16 10.80 18.63
CA ARG A 243 -17.53 11.50 17.38
C ARG A 243 -18.26 10.58 16.40
N ILE A 244 -17.74 9.37 16.16
CA ILE A 244 -18.34 8.42 15.21
C ILE A 244 -19.68 7.89 15.73
N GLU A 245 -19.80 7.60 17.02
CA GLU A 245 -21.06 7.19 17.66
C GLU A 245 -22.12 8.31 17.58
N GLY A 246 -21.71 9.58 17.66
CA GLY A 246 -22.58 10.75 17.57
C GLY A 246 -23.14 11.05 16.17
N TYR A 247 -22.63 10.44 15.09
CA TYR A 247 -23.12 10.70 13.74
C TYR A 247 -24.45 10.00 13.43
N ASP A 248 -25.41 10.75 12.89
CA ASP A 248 -26.62 10.21 12.29
C ASP A 248 -26.33 9.70 10.87
N LEU A 249 -26.53 8.39 10.64
CA LEU A 249 -26.28 7.73 9.36
C LEU A 249 -27.15 8.27 8.21
N TYR A 250 -28.28 8.91 8.52
CA TYR A 250 -29.15 9.52 7.51
C TYR A 250 -28.60 10.83 6.94
N ASP A 251 -27.69 11.49 7.66
CA ASP A 251 -27.05 12.75 7.23
C ASP A 251 -25.76 12.52 6.43
N LEU A 252 -25.36 11.25 6.26
CA LEU A 252 -24.14 10.84 5.58
C LEU A 252 -24.42 10.33 4.17
N ASP A 253 -23.51 10.61 3.25
CA ASP A 253 -23.49 9.92 1.96
C ASP A 253 -23.11 8.44 2.13
N ASP A 254 -23.17 7.67 1.04
CA ASP A 254 -22.96 6.22 1.11
C ASP A 254 -21.52 5.84 1.51
N SER A 255 -20.52 6.63 1.11
CA SER A 255 -19.12 6.37 1.47
C SER A 255 -18.87 6.69 2.94
N GLN A 256 -19.34 7.86 3.39
CA GLN A 256 -19.27 8.28 4.79
C GLN A 256 -20.02 7.31 5.72
N ARG A 257 -21.21 6.87 5.32
CA ARG A 257 -22.01 5.89 6.08
C ARG A 257 -21.26 4.58 6.23
N MET A 258 -20.72 4.05 5.13
CA MET A 258 -19.91 2.83 5.16
C MET A 258 -18.72 2.98 6.12
N THR A 259 -17.98 4.10 6.06
CA THR A 259 -16.87 4.37 6.98
C THR A 259 -17.32 4.33 8.43
N VAL A 260 -18.38 5.06 8.79
CA VAL A 260 -18.91 5.09 10.16
C VAL A 260 -19.35 3.70 10.63
N GLU A 261 -20.09 2.97 9.81
CA GLU A 261 -20.53 1.62 10.12
C GLU A 261 -19.34 0.69 10.37
N LYS A 262 -18.29 0.79 9.55
CA LYS A 262 -17.09 -0.04 9.71
C LYS A 262 -16.30 0.27 10.96
N TYR A 263 -16.16 1.52 11.33
CA TYR A 263 -15.52 1.82 12.61
C TYR A 263 -16.34 1.32 13.81
N ARG A 264 -17.67 1.48 13.79
CA ARG A 264 -18.56 0.93 14.82
C ARG A 264 -18.44 -0.59 14.95
N GLU A 265 -18.44 -1.30 13.82
CA GLU A 265 -18.23 -2.76 13.78
C GLU A 265 -16.84 -3.13 14.32
N GLY A 266 -15.80 -2.38 13.95
CA GLY A 266 -14.43 -2.58 14.43
C GLY A 266 -14.28 -2.43 15.95
N TRP A 267 -14.94 -1.42 16.56
CA TRP A 267 -14.96 -1.29 18.02
C TRP A 267 -15.76 -2.39 18.71
N SER A 268 -16.87 -2.83 18.12
CA SER A 268 -17.60 -3.99 18.64
C SER A 268 -16.72 -5.22 18.72
N TYR A 269 -15.91 -5.50 17.69
CA TYR A 269 -14.95 -6.60 17.73
C TYR A 269 -13.93 -6.45 18.87
N LEU A 270 -13.42 -5.25 19.12
CA LEU A 270 -12.50 -5.01 20.23
C LEU A 270 -13.19 -5.24 21.59
N ASP A 271 -14.42 -4.76 21.76
CA ASP A 271 -15.22 -4.92 22.97
C ASP A 271 -15.51 -6.41 23.27
N ASP A 272 -15.70 -7.22 22.21
CA ASP A 272 -15.88 -8.68 22.28
C ASP A 272 -14.56 -9.47 22.42
N GLY A 273 -13.41 -8.79 22.45
CA GLY A 273 -12.09 -9.41 22.55
C GLY A 273 -11.61 -10.10 21.27
N GLN A 274 -12.19 -9.76 20.13
CA GLN A 274 -11.78 -10.20 18.80
C GLN A 274 -10.74 -9.24 18.20
N ASP A 275 -10.03 -9.70 17.16
CA ASP A 275 -8.99 -8.91 16.50
C ASP A 275 -9.51 -8.32 15.18
N PRO A 276 -9.87 -7.02 15.13
CA PRO A 276 -10.37 -6.38 13.91
C PRO A 276 -9.27 -6.15 12.86
N SER A 277 -7.99 -6.35 13.18
CA SER A 277 -6.92 -6.24 12.19
C SER A 277 -6.90 -7.42 11.20
N SER A 278 -7.53 -8.54 11.56
CA SER A 278 -7.60 -9.73 10.72
C SER A 278 -8.84 -9.72 9.84
N ALA A 279 -8.66 -9.80 8.51
CA ALA A 279 -9.77 -9.96 7.57
C ALA A 279 -10.64 -11.20 7.90
N GLU A 280 -10.09 -12.23 8.54
CA GLU A 280 -10.85 -13.41 8.98
C GLU A 280 -11.97 -13.05 9.94
N THR A 281 -11.67 -12.20 10.92
CA THR A 281 -12.66 -11.69 11.88
C THR A 281 -13.83 -11.09 11.11
N TRP A 282 -13.56 -10.28 10.09
CA TRP A 282 -14.57 -9.62 9.29
C TRP A 282 -15.32 -10.52 8.32
N HIS A 283 -14.81 -11.70 7.96
CA HIS A 283 -15.48 -12.64 7.06
C HIS A 283 -16.27 -13.72 7.79
N PHE A 284 -15.80 -14.13 8.97
CA PHE A 284 -16.25 -15.35 9.64
C PHE A 284 -16.84 -15.15 11.04
N SER A 285 -16.75 -13.96 11.63
CA SER A 285 -17.49 -13.65 12.86
C SER A 285 -19.00 -13.68 12.59
N GLU A 286 -19.76 -14.18 13.58
CA GLU A 286 -21.19 -13.89 13.61
C GLU A 286 -21.34 -12.39 13.86
N ARG A 287 -22.15 -11.70 13.05
CA ARG A 287 -22.43 -10.27 13.26
C ARG A 287 -22.88 -10.07 14.71
N PRO A 288 -22.37 -9.05 15.41
CA PRO A 288 -23.02 -8.60 16.64
C PRO A 288 -24.51 -8.38 16.31
N GLU A 289 -25.41 -9.07 17.00
CA GLU A 289 -26.84 -8.85 16.84
C GLU A 289 -27.11 -7.39 17.24
N GLU A 290 -27.65 -6.58 16.31
CA GLU A 290 -28.14 -5.24 16.63
C GLU A 290 -29.30 -5.39 17.65
N GLU A 291 -29.05 -5.09 18.92
CA GLU A 291 -30.10 -4.95 19.96
C GLU A 291 -30.91 -3.65 19.81
#